data_AF-L7FBM9-F1
#
_entry.id   AF-L7FBM9-F1
#
_cell.length_a   1.000
_cell.length_b   1.000
_cell.length_c   1.000
_cell.angle_alpha   90.00
_cell.angle_beta   90.00
_cell.angle_gamma   90.00
#
_symmetry.space_group_name_H-M   'P 1'
#
loop_
_entity.id
_entity.type
_entity.pdbx_description
1 polymer ?
#
loop_
_entity_poly.entity_id
_entity_poly.type
_entity_poly.pdbx_seq_one_letter_code
_entity_poly.pdbx_strand_id
1 'polypeptide(L)'
;ITKVDELSGLDEAIAEAQRHDPKIIVEAALRGREIECGVLEFEDGPRASVPAEIPPVQAHAFYDFEAKYIDSADGIVPAPLTEDQTAEVRRLAVEAFDAASCEGLVRADFFLTEDGEFVINEINTMPGFTPISMYPRMWQETGVDYPELVDRLVQAALRRSTGLR
;
A
#
# COMPACT_ATOMS: atom_id res chain seq x y z
N ILE A 1 4.95 -0.60 -17.31
CA ILE A 1 6.03 -0.26 -16.36
C ILE A 1 7.26 -1.02 -16.81
N THR A 2 8.42 -0.36 -16.91
CA THR A 2 9.65 -0.97 -17.44
C THR A 2 10.80 -0.65 -16.50
N LYS A 3 11.55 -1.67 -16.05
CA LYS A 3 12.81 -1.47 -15.33
C LYS A 3 13.92 -1.18 -16.34
N VAL A 4 14.65 -0.10 -16.13
CA VAL A 4 15.75 0.33 -17.00
C VAL A 4 17.07 0.20 -16.23
N ASP A 5 17.90 -0.79 -16.60
CA ASP A 5 19.20 -1.02 -15.97
C ASP A 5 20.33 -0.13 -16.56
N GLU A 6 20.16 0.34 -17.80
CA GLU A 6 21.13 1.20 -18.49
C GLU A 6 20.44 2.37 -19.22
N LEU A 7 21.08 3.54 -19.26
CA LEU A 7 20.54 4.76 -19.90
C LEU A 7 20.16 4.57 -21.39
N SER A 8 20.81 3.63 -22.09
CA SER A 8 20.51 3.28 -23.48
C SER A 8 19.09 2.74 -23.67
N GLY A 9 18.48 2.14 -22.64
CA GLY A 9 17.11 1.63 -22.68
C GLY A 9 16.03 2.65 -22.32
N LEU A 10 16.40 3.88 -21.94
CA LEU A 10 15.46 4.87 -21.43
C LEU A 10 14.45 5.33 -22.50
N ASP A 11 14.91 5.61 -23.72
CA ASP A 11 14.04 6.11 -24.79
C ASP A 11 12.93 5.11 -25.16
N GLU A 12 13.26 3.82 -25.20
CA GLU A 12 12.29 2.74 -25.46
C GLU A 12 11.28 2.61 -24.31
N ALA A 13 11.74 2.66 -23.06
CA ALA A 13 10.87 2.61 -21.88
C ALA A 13 9.90 3.80 -21.83
N ILE A 14 10.36 5.01 -22.17
CA ILE A 14 9.52 6.20 -22.28
C ILE A 14 8.45 6.01 -23.35
N ALA A 15 8.85 5.55 -24.54
CA ALA A 15 7.92 5.33 -25.66
C ALA A 15 6.83 4.30 -25.30
N GLU A 16 7.19 3.21 -24.63
CA GLU A 16 6.22 2.20 -24.18
C GLU A 16 5.28 2.76 -23.10
N ALA A 17 5.78 3.48 -22.09
CA ALA A 17 4.95 4.10 -21.07
C ALA A 17 3.94 5.11 -21.66
N GLN A 18 4.36 5.89 -22.67
CA GLN A 18 3.51 6.87 -23.35
C GLN A 18 2.38 6.27 -24.18
N ARG A 19 2.39 4.95 -24.43
CA ARG A 19 1.23 4.26 -25.02
C ARG A 19 0.05 4.17 -24.04
N HIS A 20 0.30 4.36 -22.75
CA HIS A 20 -0.71 4.27 -21.69
C HIS A 20 -1.10 5.64 -21.11
N ASP A 21 -0.13 6.54 -20.89
CA ASP A 21 -0.38 7.90 -20.37
C ASP A 21 0.65 8.89 -20.94
N PRO A 22 0.25 10.08 -21.47
CA PRO A 22 1.20 11.09 -21.91
C PRO A 22 2.12 11.61 -20.80
N LYS A 23 1.68 11.59 -19.53
CA LYS A 23 2.49 11.94 -18.37
C LYS A 23 3.16 10.68 -17.83
N ILE A 24 4.48 10.69 -17.83
CA ILE A 24 5.29 9.62 -17.28
C ILE A 24 6.02 10.06 -16.01
N ILE A 25 6.45 9.08 -15.22
CA ILE A 25 7.35 9.27 -14.10
C ILE A 25 8.54 8.31 -14.28
N VAL A 26 9.74 8.80 -13.95
CA VAL A 26 10.97 8.00 -13.92
C VAL A 26 11.48 8.06 -12.49
N GLU A 27 11.51 6.91 -11.82
CA GLU A 27 11.82 6.81 -10.40
C GLU A 27 13.13 6.05 -10.20
N ALA A 28 13.89 6.44 -9.17
CA ALA A 28 15.04 5.66 -8.75
C ALA A 28 14.54 4.32 -8.18
N ALA A 29 15.19 3.22 -8.56
CA ALA A 29 14.83 1.91 -8.04
C ALA A 29 15.11 1.83 -6.53
N LEU A 30 14.06 1.60 -5.74
CA LEU A 30 14.17 1.34 -4.31
C LEU A 30 14.54 -0.13 -4.05
N ARG A 31 15.36 -0.35 -3.02
CA ARG A 31 15.72 -1.69 -2.53
C ARG A 31 15.37 -1.77 -1.06
N GLY A 32 14.70 -2.85 -0.68
CA GLY A 32 14.22 -3.03 0.69
C GLY A 32 13.11 -4.07 0.76
N ARG A 33 12.54 -4.19 1.95
CA ARG A 33 11.36 -5.03 2.20
C ARG A 33 10.10 -4.22 1.88
N GLU A 34 9.16 -4.82 1.15
CA GLU A 34 7.85 -4.20 0.89
C GLU A 34 6.94 -4.38 2.10
N ILE A 35 6.50 -3.26 2.67
CA ILE A 35 5.66 -3.20 3.87
C ILE A 35 4.37 -2.47 3.52
N GLU A 36 3.24 -3.14 3.66
CA GLU A 36 1.91 -2.52 3.52
C GLU A 36 1.35 -2.17 4.90
N CYS A 37 0.63 -1.05 5.02
CA CYS A 37 -0.08 -0.67 6.24
C CYS A 37 -1.45 -0.07 5.89
N GLY A 38 -2.52 -0.62 6.46
CA GLY A 38 -3.88 -0.13 6.24
C GLY A 38 -4.23 1.01 7.19
N VAL A 39 -4.81 2.08 6.68
CA VAL A 39 -5.41 3.18 7.44
C VAL A 39 -6.92 3.13 7.27
N LEU A 40 -7.65 3.23 8.37
CA LEU A 40 -9.10 3.27 8.43
C LEU A 40 -9.53 4.47 9.25
N GLU A 41 -10.52 5.20 8.76
CA GLU A 41 -11.12 6.33 9.47
C GLU A 41 -12.12 5.85 10.53
N PHE A 42 -11.85 6.16 11.80
CA PHE A 42 -12.79 5.99 12.91
C PHE A 42 -13.47 7.32 13.24
N GLU A 43 -14.49 7.29 14.11
CA GLU A 43 -15.24 8.49 14.53
C GLU A 43 -14.37 9.56 15.20
N ASP A 44 -13.31 9.13 15.87
CA ASP A 44 -12.35 9.97 16.59
C ASP A 44 -11.05 10.20 15.79
N GLY A 45 -10.98 9.76 14.53
CA GLY A 45 -9.85 9.97 13.63
C GLY A 45 -9.29 8.70 12.98
N PRO A 46 -8.33 8.85 12.05
CA PRO A 46 -7.71 7.73 11.36
C PRO A 46 -6.82 6.90 12.29
N ARG A 47 -6.79 5.58 12.07
CA ARG A 47 -5.90 4.65 12.76
C ARG A 47 -5.26 3.69 11.76
N ALA A 48 -4.04 3.30 12.04
CA ALA A 48 -3.31 2.32 11.24
C ALA A 48 -3.43 0.90 11.83
N SER A 49 -3.54 -0.09 10.94
CA SER A 49 -3.49 -1.52 11.24
C SER A 49 -2.10 -1.96 11.72
N VAL A 50 -1.96 -3.23 12.09
CA VAL A 50 -0.64 -3.88 12.05
C VAL A 50 -0.14 -3.92 10.60
N PRO A 51 1.17 -3.75 10.36
CA PRO A 51 1.74 -3.80 9.02
C PRO A 51 1.81 -5.25 8.51
N ALA A 52 1.84 -5.40 7.19
CA ALA A 52 2.10 -6.65 6.49
C ALA A 52 3.39 -6.55 5.70
N GLU A 53 4.12 -7.67 5.56
CA GLU A 53 5.24 -7.77 4.64
C GLU A 53 4.83 -8.58 3.41
N ILE A 54 5.14 -8.05 2.23
CA ILE A 54 4.94 -8.72 0.95
C ILE A 54 6.29 -9.33 0.53
N PRO A 55 6.44 -10.66 0.55
CA PRO A 55 7.68 -11.29 0.09
C PRO A 55 7.93 -10.99 -1.39
N PRO A 56 9.19 -10.83 -1.82
CA PRO A 56 9.50 -10.69 -3.23
C PRO A 56 9.04 -11.92 -4.00
N VAL A 57 8.42 -11.70 -5.17
CA VAL A 57 7.99 -12.78 -6.06
C VAL A 57 9.23 -13.51 -6.58
N GLN A 58 9.34 -14.82 -6.37
CA GLN A 58 10.50 -15.61 -6.83
C GLN A 58 10.55 -15.81 -8.35
N ALA A 59 9.52 -15.38 -9.09
CA ALA A 59 9.45 -15.44 -10.54
C ALA A 59 9.19 -14.06 -11.14
N HIS A 60 10.16 -13.62 -11.95
CA HIS A 60 10.16 -12.45 -12.85
C HIS A 60 10.44 -11.07 -12.25
N ALA A 61 11.38 -10.37 -12.92
CA ALA A 61 11.98 -9.10 -12.51
C ALA A 61 11.08 -7.86 -12.68
N PHE A 62 9.74 -8.02 -12.74
CA PHE A 62 8.64 -7.11 -12.37
C PHE A 62 7.31 -7.52 -13.06
N TYR A 63 6.21 -7.16 -12.39
CA TYR A 63 4.77 -7.49 -12.51
C TYR A 63 4.14 -7.78 -13.89
N ASP A 64 3.49 -8.94 -14.01
CA ASP A 64 2.29 -9.13 -14.82
C ASP A 64 1.04 -9.27 -13.90
N PHE A 65 -0.13 -8.88 -14.41
CA PHE A 65 -1.38 -8.85 -13.64
C PHE A 65 -1.88 -10.26 -13.25
N GLU A 66 -1.52 -11.30 -13.99
CA GLU A 66 -1.99 -12.66 -13.78
C GLU A 66 -1.15 -13.42 -12.73
N ALA A 67 0.16 -13.18 -12.64
CA ALA A 67 1.06 -13.84 -11.69
C ALA A 67 0.80 -13.41 -10.25
N LYS A 68 0.33 -12.17 -10.00
CA LYS A 68 0.04 -11.69 -8.64
C LYS A 68 -1.08 -12.48 -7.95
N TYR A 69 -2.04 -13.02 -8.72
CA TYR A 69 -3.16 -13.79 -8.18
C TYR A 69 -2.89 -15.30 -8.12
N ILE A 70 -1.87 -15.80 -8.83
CA ILE A 70 -1.63 -17.24 -9.01
C ILE A 70 -0.38 -17.71 -8.26
N ASP A 71 0.64 -16.86 -8.08
CA ASP A 71 1.99 -17.29 -7.68
C ASP A 71 2.64 -16.44 -6.57
N SER A 72 1.90 -15.51 -5.95
CA SER A 72 2.46 -14.72 -4.84
C SER A 72 2.49 -15.55 -3.55
N ALA A 73 3.67 -15.58 -2.90
CA ALA A 73 3.77 -16.12 -1.55
C ALA A 73 2.82 -15.35 -0.62
N ASP A 74 2.10 -16.07 0.25
CA ASP A 74 1.18 -15.46 1.19
C ASP A 74 1.89 -14.38 2.01
N GLY A 75 1.40 -13.14 1.94
CA GLY A 75 1.97 -12.05 2.73
C GLY A 75 1.91 -12.32 4.23
N ILE A 76 2.91 -11.83 4.95
CA ILE A 76 3.13 -12.09 6.37
C ILE A 76 2.43 -10.99 7.16
N VAL A 77 1.48 -11.37 8.01
CA VAL A 77 0.72 -10.45 8.87
C VAL A 77 0.69 -11.02 10.29
N PRO A 78 1.16 -10.28 11.31
CA PRO A 78 1.88 -9.01 11.21
C PRO A 78 3.29 -9.17 10.61
N ALA A 79 3.79 -8.12 9.96
CA ALA A 79 5.15 -8.07 9.45
C ALA A 79 6.17 -8.28 10.59
N PRO A 80 7.25 -9.05 10.38
CA PRO A 80 8.30 -9.24 11.37
C PRO A 80 9.17 -7.97 11.48
N LEU A 81 8.65 -6.97 12.17
CA LEU A 81 9.27 -5.68 12.46
C LEU A 81 9.52 -5.55 13.97
N THR A 82 10.47 -4.70 14.33
CA THR A 82 10.61 -4.27 15.73
C THR A 82 9.41 -3.42 16.17
N GLU A 83 9.23 -3.23 17.48
CA GLU A 83 8.18 -2.36 18.02
C GLU A 83 8.32 -0.92 17.50
N ASP A 84 9.55 -0.40 17.46
CA ASP A 84 9.85 0.95 16.98
C ASP A 84 9.54 1.09 15.48
N GLN A 85 9.95 0.12 14.65
CA GLN A 85 9.62 0.12 13.22
C GLN A 85 8.11 0.03 12.97
N THR A 86 7.41 -0.79 13.77
CA THR A 86 5.96 -0.93 13.69
C THR A 86 5.26 0.37 14.07
N ALA A 87 5.71 1.03 15.13
CA ALA A 87 5.18 2.33 15.52
C ALA A 87 5.42 3.39 14.44
N GLU A 88 6.61 3.40 13.83
CA GLU A 88 6.98 4.39 12.83
C GLU A 88 6.20 4.23 11.53
N VAL A 89 6.10 3.02 10.96
CA VAL A 89 5.34 2.81 9.72
C VAL A 89 3.86 3.14 9.90
N ARG A 90 3.29 2.84 11.07
CA ARG A 90 1.90 3.19 11.41
C ARG A 90 1.70 4.69 11.50
N ARG A 91 2.65 5.41 12.11
CA ARG A 91 2.65 6.87 12.18
C ARG A 91 2.72 7.50 10.79
N LEU A 92 3.65 7.02 9.95
CA LEU A 92 3.82 7.48 8.57
C LEU A 92 2.60 7.18 7.69
N ALA A 93 1.95 6.04 7.87
CA ALA A 93 0.74 5.70 7.12
C ALA A 93 -0.41 6.66 7.41
N VAL A 94 -0.63 7.02 8.68
CA VAL A 94 -1.63 8.03 9.06
C VAL A 94 -1.23 9.41 8.54
N GLU A 95 0.04 9.79 8.64
CA GLU A 95 0.53 11.06 8.09
C GLU A 95 0.30 11.15 6.57
N ALA A 96 0.53 10.07 5.82
CA ALA A 96 0.27 10.02 4.38
C ALA A 96 -1.22 10.12 4.04
N PHE A 97 -2.09 9.47 4.82
CA PHE A 97 -3.55 9.58 4.70
C PHE A 97 -4.00 11.05 4.87
N ASP A 98 -3.52 11.72 5.91
CA ASP A 98 -3.85 13.12 6.19
C ASP A 98 -3.26 14.07 5.13
N ALA A 99 -1.99 13.88 4.75
CA ALA A 99 -1.31 14.70 3.75
C ALA A 99 -2.00 14.66 2.37
N ALA A 100 -2.57 13.51 2.01
CA ALA A 100 -3.33 13.33 0.78
C ALA A 100 -4.83 13.68 0.93
N SER A 101 -5.26 14.19 2.09
CA SER A 101 -6.67 14.49 2.38
C SER A 101 -7.60 13.30 2.10
N CYS A 102 -7.13 12.09 2.40
CA CYS A 102 -7.89 10.86 2.17
C CYS A 102 -9.06 10.73 3.18
N GLU A 103 -9.99 9.85 2.84
CA GLU A 103 -11.23 9.61 3.59
C GLU A 103 -11.61 8.14 3.54
N GLY A 104 -12.17 7.62 4.62
CA GLY A 104 -12.58 6.22 4.74
C GLY A 104 -11.41 5.26 4.91
N LEU A 105 -10.61 5.06 3.87
CA LEU A 105 -9.50 4.10 3.87
C LEU A 105 -8.35 4.45 2.93
N VAL A 106 -7.16 3.98 3.30
CA VAL A 106 -5.98 3.91 2.44
C VAL A 106 -5.21 2.64 2.78
N ARG A 107 -4.61 1.99 1.78
CA ARG A 107 -3.45 1.12 2.01
C ARG A 107 -2.20 1.89 1.60
N ALA A 108 -1.30 2.11 2.54
CA ALA A 108 -0.03 2.77 2.29
C ALA A 108 1.07 1.72 2.13
N ASP A 109 1.80 1.79 1.03
CA ASP A 109 2.82 0.83 0.63
C ASP A 109 4.19 1.50 0.79
N PHE A 110 5.08 0.88 1.54
CA PHE A 110 6.39 1.39 1.90
C PHE A 110 7.49 0.41 1.48
N PHE A 111 8.67 0.94 1.22
CA PHE A 111 9.92 0.18 1.29
C PHE A 111 10.61 0.46 2.63
N LEU A 112 10.93 -0.60 3.37
CA LEU A 112 11.91 -0.54 4.46
C LEU A 112 13.29 -0.81 3.87
N THR A 113 14.11 0.23 3.75
CA THR A 113 15.44 0.17 3.14
C THR A 113 16.43 -0.62 4.00
N GLU A 114 17.57 -1.00 3.41
CA GLU A 114 18.66 -1.68 4.13
C GLU A 114 19.24 -0.83 5.27
N ASP A 115 19.17 0.50 5.15
CA ASP A 115 19.58 1.46 6.18
C ASP A 115 18.53 1.62 7.30
N GLY A 116 17.38 0.95 7.18
CA GLY A 116 16.31 0.95 8.18
C GLY A 116 15.33 2.12 8.06
N GLU A 117 15.34 2.84 6.93
CA GLU A 117 14.42 3.96 6.67
C GLU A 117 13.16 3.47 5.93
N PHE A 118 12.01 4.06 6.26
CA PHE A 118 10.78 3.86 5.50
C PHE A 118 10.65 4.91 4.41
N VAL A 119 10.48 4.46 3.17
CA VAL A 119 10.17 5.32 2.02
C VAL A 119 8.78 4.95 1.51
N ILE A 120 7.86 5.91 1.47
CA ILE A 120 6.53 5.68 0.90
C ILE A 120 6.62 5.52 -0.62
N ASN A 121 6.03 4.47 -1.14
CA ASN A 121 5.97 4.16 -2.56
C ASN A 121 4.62 4.54 -3.17
N GLU A 122 3.53 4.11 -2.53
CA GLU A 122 2.18 4.31 -3.03
C GLU A 122 1.21 4.54 -1.86
N ILE A 123 0.17 5.33 -2.10
CA ILE A 123 -1.08 5.26 -1.34
C ILE A 123 -2.19 4.76 -2.25
N ASN A 124 -2.81 3.66 -1.88
CA ASN A 124 -3.91 3.05 -2.60
C ASN A 124 -5.24 3.34 -1.90
N THR A 125 -6.09 4.15 -2.54
CA THR A 125 -7.38 4.62 -1.99
C THR A 125 -8.54 3.64 -2.25
N MET A 126 -8.30 2.53 -2.96
CA MET A 126 -9.27 1.47 -3.22
C MET A 126 -8.59 0.10 -3.17
N PRO A 127 -8.09 -0.33 -2.00
CA PRO A 127 -7.39 -1.59 -1.88
C PRO A 127 -8.32 -2.78 -2.17
N GLY A 128 -7.71 -3.92 -2.53
CA GLY A 128 -8.45 -5.17 -2.71
C GLY A 128 -9.26 -5.54 -1.46
N PHE A 129 -10.50 -5.99 -1.68
CA PHE A 129 -11.48 -6.22 -0.61
C PHE A 129 -12.03 -7.66 -0.60
N THR A 130 -11.35 -8.62 -1.23
CA THR A 130 -11.69 -10.04 -1.00
C THR A 130 -11.25 -10.45 0.41
N PRO A 131 -11.80 -11.50 1.02
CA PRO A 131 -11.39 -11.95 2.35
C PRO A 131 -9.89 -12.31 2.49
N ILE A 132 -9.24 -12.65 1.37
CA ILE A 132 -7.80 -12.96 1.32
C ILE A 132 -6.93 -11.75 0.98
N SER A 133 -7.53 -10.61 0.65
CA SER A 133 -6.81 -9.38 0.34
C SER A 133 -6.05 -8.88 1.58
N MET A 134 -4.92 -8.21 1.36
CA MET A 134 -4.04 -7.81 2.46
C MET A 134 -4.70 -6.79 3.40
N TYR A 135 -5.45 -5.84 2.85
CA TYR A 135 -6.08 -4.79 3.66
C TYR A 135 -7.05 -5.36 4.71
N PRO A 136 -8.03 -6.23 4.37
CA PRO A 136 -8.83 -6.88 5.40
C PRO A 136 -8.05 -7.79 6.35
N ARG A 137 -7.03 -8.52 5.87
CA ARG A 137 -6.19 -9.38 6.73
C ARG A 137 -5.44 -8.57 7.81
N MET A 138 -4.86 -7.43 7.43
CA MET A 138 -4.19 -6.53 8.37
C MET A 138 -5.15 -6.01 9.45
N TRP A 139 -6.38 -5.63 9.08
CA TRP A 139 -7.39 -5.20 10.05
C TRP A 139 -7.87 -6.32 10.96
N GLN A 140 -8.03 -7.53 10.43
CA GLN A 140 -8.39 -8.70 11.22
C GLN A 140 -7.34 -8.99 12.29
N GLU A 141 -6.05 -8.99 11.95
CA GLU A 141 -4.95 -9.16 12.91
C GLU A 141 -4.83 -7.97 13.88
N THR A 142 -5.36 -6.79 13.51
CA THR A 142 -5.48 -5.63 14.40
C THR A 142 -6.67 -5.76 15.37
N GLY A 143 -7.58 -6.71 15.13
CA GLY A 143 -8.78 -6.95 15.94
C GLY A 143 -10.07 -6.36 15.38
N VAL A 144 -10.12 -5.97 14.10
CA VAL A 144 -11.33 -5.54 13.40
C VAL A 144 -11.69 -6.60 12.38
N ASP A 145 -12.77 -7.35 12.61
CA ASP A 145 -13.19 -8.40 11.69
C ASP A 145 -13.78 -7.85 10.38
N TYR A 146 -13.93 -8.70 9.38
CA TYR A 146 -14.36 -8.27 8.04
C TYR A 146 -15.77 -7.61 8.04
N PRO A 147 -16.80 -8.18 8.68
CA PRO A 147 -18.10 -7.49 8.81
C PRO A 147 -17.99 -6.12 9.49
N GLU A 148 -17.24 -6.01 10.59
CA GLU A 148 -17.01 -4.76 11.30
C GLU A 148 -16.28 -3.74 10.42
N LEU A 149 -15.26 -4.16 9.68
CA LEU A 149 -14.53 -3.32 8.74
C LEU A 149 -15.45 -2.70 7.68
N VAL A 150 -16.31 -3.53 7.07
CA VAL A 150 -17.28 -3.07 6.08
C VAL A 150 -18.31 -2.13 6.70
N ASP A 151 -18.86 -2.46 7.86
CA ASP A 151 -19.82 -1.59 8.56
C ASP A 151 -19.19 -0.23 8.86
N ARG A 152 -17.96 -0.19 9.39
CA ARG A 152 -17.23 1.06 9.68
C ARG A 152 -17.11 1.96 8.45
N LEU A 153 -16.78 1.40 7.28
CA LEU A 153 -16.69 2.14 6.03
C LEU A 153 -18.05 2.72 5.60
N VAL A 154 -19.12 1.93 5.73
CA VAL A 154 -20.48 2.39 5.43
C VAL A 154 -20.90 3.50 6.39
N GLN A 155 -20.65 3.35 7.70
CA GLN A 155 -20.96 4.36 8.69
C GLN A 155 -20.16 5.65 8.48
N ALA A 156 -18.87 5.55 8.12
CA ALA A 156 -18.05 6.72 7.75
C ALA A 156 -18.65 7.46 6.54
N ALA A 157 -19.04 6.72 5.50
CA ALA A 157 -19.67 7.30 4.32
C ALA A 157 -21.03 7.98 4.63
N LEU A 158 -21.83 7.42 5.54
CA LEU A 158 -23.12 7.98 5.96
C LEU A 158 -22.98 9.25 6.82
N ARG A 159 -21.94 9.34 7.66
CA ARG A 159 -21.67 10.52 8.49
C ARG A 159 -21.07 11.68 7.70
N ARG A 160 -20.38 11.37 6.60
CA ARG A 160 -19.71 12.37 5.78
C ARG A 160 -20.72 13.28 5.08
N SER A 161 -20.53 14.59 5.22
CA SER A 161 -21.26 15.58 4.42
C SER A 161 -20.84 15.51 2.96
N THR A 162 -21.78 15.70 2.03
CA THR A 162 -21.47 15.81 0.59
C THR A 162 -20.94 17.19 0.18
N GLY A 163 -20.79 18.12 1.14
CA GLY A 163 -20.24 19.47 0.93
C GLY A 163 -18.70 19.54 0.99
N LEU A 164 -18.18 20.76 0.85
CA LEU A 164 -16.73 21.03 0.99
C LEU A 164 -16.23 20.74 2.41
N ARG A 165 -14.98 20.27 2.48
CA ARG A 165 -14.20 20.12 3.70
C ARG A 165 -13.46 21.41 4.01
#